data_AF-A0A960E7Q9-F1
#
_entry.id   AF-A0A960E7Q9-F1
#
_cell.length_a   1.000
_cell.length_b   1.000
_cell.length_c   1.000
_cell.angle_alpha   90.00
_cell.angle_beta   90.00
_cell.angle_gamma   90.00
#
_symmetry.space_group_name_H-M   'P 1'
#
loop_
_entity.id
_entity.type
_entity.pdbx_description
1 polymer ?
#
loop_
_entity_poly.entity_id
_entity_poly.type
_entity_poly.pdbx_seq_one_letter_code
_entity_poly.pdbx_strand_id
1 'polypeptide(L)'
;MTITDNTTTNPTNSTIHPSELRQLRLEDPRTRILDVRTGAEFESVHIPGSYNVPLDQLSEHIDAFAEFDRPVVLVCLSGNRASTAQEKLNAAGKTNLRVLEGGIGAWQTAGGDVVKGAEKWALDRQVRGVAGSLVLGSILASLKFPKARFLAGGVGFGLLFSALSNTCAMGMLLAKLPYNRGPECVIDDVLADMRD
;
A
#
# COMPACT_ATOMS: atom_id res chain seq x y z
N MET A 1 44.18 -21.56 -10.89
CA MET A 1 43.43 -20.31 -11.12
C MET A 1 42.06 -20.54 -10.51
N THR A 2 41.94 -20.22 -9.23
CA THR A 2 40.73 -20.47 -8.45
C THR A 2 40.38 -19.13 -7.85
N ILE A 3 39.42 -18.44 -8.45
CA ILE A 3 38.87 -17.19 -7.92
C ILE A 3 37.92 -17.62 -6.80
N THR A 4 38.33 -17.40 -5.56
CA THR A 4 37.43 -17.41 -4.40
C THR A 4 36.64 -16.11 -4.40
N ASP A 5 35.34 -16.19 -4.72
CA ASP A 5 34.44 -15.05 -4.56
C ASP A 5 34.18 -14.83 -3.06
N ASN A 6 34.82 -13.78 -2.56
CA ASN A 6 34.77 -13.33 -1.19
C ASN A 6 33.51 -12.47 -1.01
N THR A 7 32.38 -13.07 -0.67
CA THR A 7 31.18 -12.33 -0.29
C THR A 7 31.30 -11.89 1.16
N THR A 8 31.89 -10.71 1.35
CA THR A 8 31.92 -9.98 2.61
C THR A 8 30.49 -9.64 3.05
N THR A 9 29.93 -10.41 3.99
CA THR A 9 28.64 -10.08 4.62
C THR A 9 28.84 -8.93 5.62
N ASN A 10 28.49 -7.72 5.22
CA ASN A 10 28.27 -6.60 6.14
C ASN A 10 27.07 -6.96 7.07
N PRO A 11 27.22 -6.92 8.41
CA PRO A 11 26.19 -7.38 9.33
C PRO A 11 25.04 -6.39 9.59
N THR A 12 24.83 -5.37 8.74
CA THR A 12 23.91 -4.25 9.05
C THR A 12 22.60 -4.24 8.27
N ASN A 13 22.38 -5.14 7.31
CA ASN A 13 21.12 -5.24 6.57
C ASN A 13 20.85 -6.69 6.20
N SER A 14 20.30 -7.48 7.14
CA SER A 14 19.96 -8.86 6.83
C SER A 14 18.76 -8.87 5.88
N THR A 15 18.98 -9.21 4.62
CA THR A 15 17.91 -9.42 3.65
C THR A 15 17.45 -10.87 3.70
N ILE A 16 16.20 -11.13 3.35
CA ILE A 16 15.65 -12.48 3.24
C ILE A 16 15.00 -12.65 1.86
N HIS A 17 15.35 -13.74 1.17
CA HIS A 17 14.76 -14.05 -0.12
C HIS A 17 13.31 -14.59 0.07
N PRO A 18 12.36 -14.31 -0.85
CA PRO A 18 10.98 -14.77 -0.71
C PRO A 18 10.79 -16.26 -0.41
N SER A 19 11.62 -17.13 -1.01
CA SER A 19 11.57 -18.57 -0.75
C SER A 19 11.97 -18.93 0.68
N GLU A 20 12.99 -18.27 1.22
CA GLU A 20 13.46 -18.45 2.59
C GLU A 20 12.42 -17.92 3.57
N LEU A 21 11.78 -16.77 3.28
CA LEU A 21 10.69 -16.25 4.11
C LEU A 21 9.51 -17.23 4.19
N ARG A 22 9.15 -17.91 3.09
CA ARG A 22 8.11 -18.96 3.13
C ARG A 22 8.49 -20.10 4.06
N GLN A 23 9.74 -20.56 4.00
CA GLN A 23 10.22 -21.63 4.87
C GLN A 23 10.24 -21.18 6.33
N LEU A 24 10.77 -19.98 6.60
CA LEU A 24 10.82 -19.39 7.94
C LEU A 24 9.42 -19.27 8.57
N ARG A 25 8.39 -18.93 7.78
CA ARG A 25 7.00 -18.88 8.26
C ARG A 25 6.46 -20.24 8.70
N LEU A 26 6.94 -21.33 8.12
CA LEU A 26 6.55 -22.69 8.50
C LEU A 26 7.31 -23.17 9.73
N GLU A 27 8.56 -22.74 9.88
CA GLU A 27 9.47 -23.16 10.96
C GLU A 27 9.29 -22.35 12.25
N ASP A 28 9.09 -21.04 12.16
CA ASP A 28 8.83 -20.17 13.31
C ASP A 28 7.53 -19.37 13.12
N PRO A 29 6.40 -19.87 13.65
CA PRO A 29 5.10 -19.19 13.64
C PRO A 29 5.09 -17.82 14.34
N ARG A 30 6.12 -17.50 15.15
CA ARG A 30 6.25 -16.21 15.83
C ARG A 30 6.83 -15.13 14.92
N THR A 31 7.35 -15.50 13.75
CA THR A 31 7.86 -14.53 12.76
C THR A 31 6.73 -13.60 12.35
N ARG A 32 6.90 -12.30 12.60
CA ARG A 32 5.95 -11.27 12.21
C ARG A 32 6.40 -10.58 10.94
N ILE A 33 5.44 -10.27 10.06
CA ILE A 33 5.69 -9.55 8.82
C ILE A 33 5.07 -8.17 8.96
N LEU A 34 5.89 -7.13 8.80
CA LEU A 34 5.45 -5.74 8.90
C LEU A 34 5.59 -5.07 7.54
N ASP A 35 4.47 -4.68 6.95
CA ASP A 35 4.44 -3.92 5.71
C ASP A 35 4.45 -2.43 6.01
N VAL A 36 5.56 -1.78 5.64
CA VAL A 36 5.81 -0.35 5.93
C VAL A 36 5.33 0.59 4.83
N ARG A 37 4.51 0.08 3.90
CA ARG A 37 3.84 0.90 2.88
C ARG A 37 2.63 1.64 3.44
N THR A 38 2.06 2.52 2.63
CA THR A 38 0.80 3.19 2.97
C THR A 38 -0.35 2.18 3.06
N GLY A 39 -1.37 2.49 3.85
CA GLY A 39 -2.56 1.64 3.96
C GLY A 39 -3.25 1.36 2.62
N ALA A 40 -3.27 2.32 1.71
CA ALA A 40 -3.83 2.13 0.36
C ALA A 40 -3.05 1.08 -0.46
N GLU A 41 -1.72 1.07 -0.37
CA GLU A 41 -0.89 0.06 -1.02
C GLU A 41 -1.10 -1.32 -0.39
N PHE A 42 -1.22 -1.38 0.93
CA PHE A 42 -1.48 -2.62 1.67
C PHE A 42 -2.85 -3.21 1.37
N GLU A 43 -3.90 -2.38 1.37
CA GLU A 43 -5.25 -2.79 0.98
C GLU A 43 -5.27 -3.37 -0.43
N SER A 44 -4.54 -2.76 -1.38
CA SER A 44 -4.53 -3.23 -2.77
C SER A 44 -4.00 -4.66 -2.87
N VAL A 45 -2.90 -4.95 -2.19
CA VAL A 45 -2.29 -6.27 -2.13
C VAL A 45 -1.31 -6.34 -0.96
N HIS A 46 -1.40 -7.41 -0.16
CA HIS A 46 -0.48 -7.67 0.95
C HIS A 46 -0.25 -9.17 1.18
N ILE A 47 0.73 -9.50 2.02
CA ILE A 47 1.05 -10.87 2.40
C ILE A 47 0.06 -11.34 3.49
N PRO A 48 -0.56 -12.53 3.42
CA PRO A 48 -1.48 -12.98 4.45
C PRO A 48 -0.83 -13.01 5.83
N GLY A 49 -1.49 -12.44 6.84
CA GLY A 49 -0.97 -12.35 8.20
C GLY A 49 0.12 -11.29 8.43
N SER A 50 0.39 -10.41 7.45
CA SER A 50 1.22 -9.23 7.70
C SER A 50 0.43 -8.10 8.35
N TYR A 51 1.10 -7.26 9.13
CA TYR A 51 0.55 -6.04 9.71
C TYR A 51 0.97 -4.84 8.88
N ASN A 52 0.08 -3.88 8.65
CA ASN A 52 0.46 -2.62 8.01
C ASN A 52 0.85 -1.60 9.08
N VAL A 53 2.10 -1.13 9.05
CA VAL A 53 2.57 -0.02 9.88
C VAL A 53 3.39 0.90 8.99
N PRO A 54 2.76 1.93 8.39
CA PRO A 54 3.43 2.89 7.51
C PRO A 54 4.72 3.44 8.13
N LEU A 55 5.76 3.64 7.31
CA LEU A 55 7.10 4.04 7.78
C LEU A 55 7.11 5.28 8.69
N ASP A 56 6.25 6.25 8.40
CA ASP A 56 6.02 7.45 9.22
C ASP A 56 5.55 7.07 10.63
N GLN A 57 4.49 6.27 10.73
CA GLN A 57 3.93 5.83 12.01
C GLN A 57 4.85 4.89 12.78
N LEU A 58 5.57 4.01 12.08
CA LEU A 58 6.62 3.18 12.66
C LEU A 58 7.70 4.03 13.32
N SER A 59 8.06 5.15 12.67
CA SER A 59 9.11 6.05 13.17
C SER A 59 8.64 6.81 14.41
N GLU A 60 7.36 7.13 14.52
CA GLU A 60 6.78 7.79 15.69
C GLU A 60 6.71 6.88 16.93
N HIS A 61 6.63 5.56 16.72
CA HIS A 61 6.49 4.55 17.78
C HIS A 61 7.71 3.62 17.88
N ILE A 62 8.88 4.08 17.44
CA ILE A 62 10.06 3.24 17.21
C ILE A 62 10.49 2.46 18.46
N ASP A 63 10.42 3.09 19.64
CA ASP A 63 10.83 2.49 20.91
C ASP A 63 9.92 1.32 21.28
N ALA A 64 8.59 1.49 21.09
CA ALA A 64 7.63 0.43 21.36
C ALA A 64 7.88 -0.80 20.47
N PHE A 65 8.22 -0.59 19.19
CA PHE A 65 8.57 -1.69 18.28
C PHE A 65 9.94 -2.30 18.59
N ALA A 66 10.88 -1.53 19.14
CA ALA A 66 12.22 -1.98 19.48
C ALA A 66 12.28 -2.90 20.71
N GLU A 67 11.34 -2.76 21.65
CA GLU A 67 11.27 -3.56 22.88
C GLU A 67 10.99 -5.06 22.64
N PHE A 68 10.44 -5.43 21.48
CA PHE A 68 10.10 -6.83 21.20
C PHE A 68 11.31 -7.65 20.76
N ASP A 69 11.43 -8.89 21.22
CA ASP A 69 12.52 -9.79 20.80
C ASP A 69 12.17 -10.63 19.55
N ARG A 70 10.89 -10.66 19.16
CA ARG A 70 10.40 -11.51 18.05
C ARG A 70 11.11 -11.20 16.72
N PRO A 71 11.33 -12.22 15.87
CA PRO A 71 11.79 -12.01 14.50
C PRO A 71 10.76 -11.19 13.70
N VAL A 72 11.21 -10.07 13.13
CA VAL A 72 10.36 -9.23 12.27
C VAL A 72 10.95 -9.15 10.88
N VAL A 73 10.09 -9.36 9.88
CA VAL A 73 10.41 -9.23 8.47
C VAL A 73 9.70 -8.00 7.92
N LEU A 74 10.49 -7.01 7.50
CA LEU A 74 10.03 -5.74 6.97
C LEU A 74 9.79 -5.88 5.46
N VAL A 75 8.61 -5.44 5.01
CA VAL A 75 8.18 -5.52 3.63
C VAL A 75 7.84 -4.13 3.12
N CYS A 76 8.23 -3.84 1.88
CA CYS A 76 7.67 -2.73 1.15
C CYS A 76 7.52 -3.08 -0.34
N LEU A 77 7.47 -2.08 -1.23
CA LEU A 77 7.29 -2.32 -2.66
C LEU A 77 8.53 -2.98 -3.28
N SER A 78 9.71 -2.44 -3.00
CA SER A 78 10.98 -2.85 -3.65
C SER A 78 12.15 -3.12 -2.67
N GLY A 79 11.99 -2.81 -1.39
CA GLY A 79 13.02 -2.93 -0.35
C GLY A 79 13.44 -1.60 0.30
N ASN A 80 13.37 -0.47 -0.42
CA ASN A 80 13.94 0.81 0.05
C ASN A 80 13.33 1.31 1.38
N ARG A 81 11.99 1.41 1.46
CA ARG A 81 11.31 1.85 2.70
C ARG A 81 11.54 0.88 3.85
N ALA A 82 11.63 -0.42 3.56
CA ALA A 82 11.89 -1.46 4.54
C ALA A 82 13.33 -1.38 5.09
N SER A 83 14.32 -1.05 4.25
CA SER A 83 15.69 -0.77 4.71
C SER A 83 15.74 0.43 5.65
N THR A 84 15.06 1.52 5.29
CA THR A 84 14.97 2.70 6.17
C THR A 84 14.28 2.37 7.51
N ALA A 85 13.23 1.55 7.50
CA ALA A 85 12.59 1.06 8.72
C ALA A 85 13.57 0.23 9.57
N GLN A 86 14.34 -0.66 8.93
CA GLN A 86 15.31 -1.51 9.61
C GLN A 86 16.41 -0.69 10.28
N GLU A 87 16.97 0.30 9.57
CA GLU A 87 18.02 1.18 10.10
C GLU A 87 17.53 1.93 11.35
N LYS A 88 16.30 2.45 11.32
CA LYS A 88 15.70 3.13 12.48
C LYS A 88 15.47 2.19 13.67
N LEU A 89 14.94 0.99 13.41
CA LEU A 89 14.68 0.02 14.48
C LEU A 89 15.99 -0.56 15.05
N ASN A 90 17.00 -0.79 14.22
CA ASN A 90 18.35 -1.17 14.65
C ASN A 90 18.97 -0.08 15.53
N ALA A 91 18.81 1.20 15.17
CA ALA A 91 19.28 2.32 15.97
C ALA A 91 18.56 2.42 17.33
N ALA A 92 17.31 1.98 17.41
CA ALA A 92 16.54 1.86 18.66
C ALA A 92 16.85 0.57 19.45
N GLY A 93 17.75 -0.29 18.97
CA GLY A 93 18.22 -1.48 19.70
C GLY A 93 17.56 -2.80 19.33
N LYS A 94 16.68 -2.84 18.32
CA LYS A 94 16.11 -4.09 17.82
C LYS A 94 17.15 -4.87 17.01
N THR A 95 17.37 -6.15 17.32
CA THR A 95 18.46 -6.95 16.72
C THR A 95 18.01 -8.14 15.85
N ASN A 96 16.71 -8.39 15.72
CA ASN A 96 16.13 -9.50 14.94
C ASN A 96 15.26 -9.01 13.78
N LEU A 97 15.86 -8.24 12.85
CA LEU A 97 15.17 -7.66 11.70
C LEU A 97 15.71 -8.19 10.39
N ARG A 98 14.80 -8.60 9.50
CA ARG A 98 15.13 -8.92 8.11
C ARG A 98 14.33 -8.05 7.14
N VAL A 99 14.90 -7.70 6.00
CA VAL A 99 14.21 -7.00 4.91
C VAL A 99 13.89 -7.98 3.79
N LEU A 100 12.63 -8.02 3.35
CA LEU A 100 12.25 -8.85 2.21
C LEU A 100 12.87 -8.31 0.92
N GLU A 101 13.73 -9.12 0.31
CA GLU A 101 14.41 -8.76 -0.94
C GLU A 101 13.39 -8.59 -2.08
N GLY A 102 13.50 -7.47 -2.81
CA GLY A 102 12.60 -7.14 -3.91
C GLY A 102 11.14 -6.86 -3.50
N GLY A 103 10.86 -6.84 -2.20
CA GLY A 103 9.56 -6.50 -1.63
C GLY A 103 8.42 -7.42 -2.08
N ILE A 104 7.19 -6.87 -2.05
CA ILE A 104 5.99 -7.65 -2.37
C ILE A 104 5.95 -8.13 -3.84
N GLY A 105 6.58 -7.41 -4.77
CA GLY A 105 6.63 -7.82 -6.17
C GLY A 105 7.46 -9.08 -6.39
N ALA A 106 8.62 -9.18 -5.72
CA ALA A 106 9.43 -10.40 -5.74
C ALA A 106 8.72 -11.56 -5.02
N TRP A 107 8.00 -11.29 -3.93
CA TRP A 107 7.17 -12.28 -3.26
C TRP A 107 6.12 -12.90 -4.18
N GLN A 108 5.38 -12.08 -4.91
CA GLN A 108 4.39 -12.54 -5.88
C GLN A 108 5.04 -13.35 -7.00
N THR A 109 6.16 -12.87 -7.53
CA THR A 109 6.89 -13.54 -8.62
C THR A 109 7.44 -14.91 -8.18
N ALA A 110 7.83 -15.04 -6.91
CA ALA A 110 8.26 -16.31 -6.32
C ALA A 110 7.10 -17.28 -6.00
N GLY A 111 5.85 -16.92 -6.33
CA GLY A 111 4.66 -17.72 -6.04
C GLY A 111 4.26 -17.70 -4.56
N GLY A 112 4.54 -16.61 -3.85
CA GLY A 112 4.05 -16.40 -2.50
C GLY A 112 2.58 -16.00 -2.48
N ASP A 113 1.85 -16.45 -1.47
CA ASP A 113 0.43 -16.14 -1.31
C ASP A 113 0.23 -14.64 -1.02
N VAL A 114 -0.82 -14.06 -1.61
CA VAL A 114 -1.20 -12.66 -1.39
C VAL A 114 -2.70 -12.54 -1.17
N VAL A 115 -3.08 -11.67 -0.25
CA VAL A 115 -4.44 -11.16 -0.15
C VAL A 115 -4.51 -9.94 -1.05
N LYS A 116 -5.43 -9.96 -2.03
CA LYS A 116 -5.74 -8.79 -2.86
C LYS A 116 -6.99 -8.14 -2.30
N GLY A 117 -6.95 -6.83 -2.08
CA GLY A 117 -8.15 -6.09 -1.73
C GLY A 117 -9.14 -6.08 -2.89
N ALA A 118 -10.38 -5.70 -2.59
CA ALA A 118 -11.33 -5.37 -3.62
C ALA A 118 -10.74 -4.24 -4.48
N GLU A 119 -10.70 -4.42 -5.80
CA GLU A 119 -10.41 -3.30 -6.71
C GLU A 119 -11.46 -2.21 -6.46
N LYS A 120 -11.12 -1.21 -5.66
CA LYS A 120 -11.91 0.02 -5.57
C LYS A 120 -11.83 0.66 -6.96
N TRP A 121 -12.95 0.80 -7.65
CA TRP A 121 -12.99 1.46 -8.96
C TRP A 121 -12.31 2.81 -8.83
N ALA A 122 -11.19 2.97 -9.55
CA ALA A 122 -10.45 4.21 -9.54
C ALA A 122 -11.40 5.39 -9.81
N LEU A 123 -11.20 6.47 -9.06
CA LEU A 123 -12.13 7.60 -9.01
C LEU A 123 -12.39 8.19 -10.41
N ASP A 124 -11.39 8.15 -11.29
CA ASP A 124 -11.48 8.55 -12.69
C ASP A 124 -12.49 7.72 -13.48
N ARG A 125 -12.58 6.41 -13.20
CA ARG A 125 -13.54 5.50 -13.85
C ARG A 125 -14.97 5.80 -13.40
N GLN A 126 -15.17 6.13 -12.12
CA GLN A 126 -16.48 6.51 -11.59
C GLN A 126 -16.94 7.85 -12.18
N VAL A 127 -16.06 8.86 -12.22
CA VAL A 127 -16.37 10.18 -12.78
C VAL A 127 -16.68 10.09 -14.28
N ARG A 128 -15.88 9.35 -15.05
CA ARG A 128 -16.14 9.13 -16.49
C ARG A 128 -17.49 8.44 -16.73
N GLY A 129 -17.81 7.43 -15.92
CA GLY A 129 -19.09 6.72 -16.00
C GLY A 129 -20.27 7.66 -15.74
N VAL A 130 -20.27 8.37 -14.60
CA VAL A 130 -21.37 9.27 -14.22
C VAL A 130 -21.55 10.40 -15.22
N ALA A 131 -20.46 11.09 -15.59
CA ALA A 131 -20.55 12.20 -16.54
C ALA A 131 -21.00 11.73 -17.93
N GLY A 132 -20.49 10.58 -18.38
CA GLY A 132 -20.92 9.96 -19.65
C GLY A 132 -22.39 9.58 -19.65
N SER A 133 -22.89 8.96 -18.58
CA SER A 133 -24.30 8.59 -18.43
C SER A 133 -25.22 9.83 -18.40
N LEU A 134 -24.82 10.92 -17.77
CA LEU A 134 -25.57 12.18 -17.76
C LEU A 134 -25.66 12.80 -19.15
N VAL A 135 -24.55 12.84 -19.90
CA VAL A 135 -24.53 13.36 -21.27
C VAL A 135 -25.39 12.49 -22.18
N LEU A 136 -25.20 11.17 -22.16
CA LEU A 136 -25.96 10.23 -22.98
C LEU A 136 -27.46 10.29 -22.67
N GLY A 137 -27.82 10.30 -21.38
CA GLY A 137 -29.21 10.45 -20.93
C GLY A 137 -29.83 11.78 -21.35
N SER A 138 -29.06 12.87 -21.30
CA SER A 138 -29.51 14.20 -21.73
C SER A 138 -29.75 14.27 -23.25
N ILE A 139 -28.90 13.63 -24.05
CA ILE A 139 -29.07 13.53 -25.51
C ILE A 139 -30.31 12.71 -25.85
N LEU A 140 -30.50 11.54 -25.22
CA LEU A 140 -31.70 10.72 -25.43
C LEU A 140 -32.98 11.44 -25.01
N ALA A 141 -32.96 12.12 -23.86
CA ALA A 141 -34.09 12.92 -23.39
C ALA A 141 -34.40 14.11 -24.32
N SER A 142 -33.40 14.63 -25.05
CA SER A 142 -33.58 15.77 -25.96
C SER A 142 -34.49 15.47 -27.15
N LEU A 143 -34.69 14.19 -27.49
CA LEU A 143 -35.65 13.76 -28.51
C LEU A 143 -37.10 14.13 -28.16
N LYS A 144 -37.43 14.14 -26.86
CA LYS A 144 -38.77 14.49 -26.35
C LYS A 144 -38.80 15.87 -25.69
N PHE A 145 -37.67 16.31 -25.14
CA PHE A 145 -37.54 17.59 -24.44
C PHE A 145 -36.32 18.36 -24.97
N PRO A 146 -36.45 19.17 -26.04
CA PRO A 146 -35.33 19.80 -26.73
C PRO A 146 -34.41 20.65 -25.84
N LYS A 147 -34.89 21.13 -24.69
CA LYS A 147 -34.09 21.89 -23.71
C LYS A 147 -33.08 21.02 -22.94
N ALA A 148 -33.23 19.69 -22.91
CA ALA A 148 -32.30 18.78 -22.25
C ALA A 148 -30.87 18.83 -22.83
N ARG A 149 -30.71 19.29 -24.07
CA ARG A 149 -29.38 19.51 -24.70
C ARG A 149 -28.50 20.51 -23.95
N PHE A 150 -29.09 21.47 -23.23
CA PHE A 150 -28.32 22.43 -22.43
C PHE A 150 -27.66 21.77 -21.22
N LEU A 151 -28.25 20.70 -20.68
CA LEU A 151 -27.64 19.92 -19.59
C LEU A 151 -26.39 19.19 -20.09
N ALA A 152 -26.44 18.57 -21.28
CA ALA A 152 -25.28 17.97 -21.93
C ALA A 152 -24.17 19.01 -22.18
N GLY A 153 -24.54 20.19 -22.68
CA GLY A 153 -23.61 21.30 -22.89
C GLY A 153 -22.94 21.79 -21.61
N GLY A 154 -23.70 21.92 -20.52
CA GLY A 154 -23.17 22.32 -19.21
C GLY A 154 -22.20 21.30 -18.62
N VAL A 155 -22.52 20.01 -18.69
CA VAL A 155 -21.63 18.93 -18.23
C VAL A 155 -20.35 18.90 -19.07
N GLY A 156 -20.45 18.98 -20.40
CA GLY A 156 -19.29 19.00 -21.29
C GLY A 156 -18.38 20.21 -21.07
N PHE A 157 -18.96 21.40 -20.88
CA PHE A 157 -18.21 22.61 -20.57
C PHE A 157 -17.46 22.49 -19.22
N GLY A 158 -18.12 21.96 -18.18
CA GLY A 158 -17.50 21.73 -16.88
C GLY A 158 -16.32 20.76 -16.93
N LEU A 159 -16.42 19.68 -17.71
CA LEU A 159 -15.32 18.73 -17.92
C LEU A 159 -14.14 19.38 -18.65
N LEU A 160 -14.41 20.17 -19.70
CA LEU A 160 -13.37 20.88 -20.45
C LEU A 160 -12.67 21.94 -19.57
N PHE A 161 -13.44 22.71 -18.79
CA PHE A 161 -12.90 23.67 -17.85
C PHE A 161 -12.05 23.00 -16.77
N SER A 162 -12.49 21.86 -16.22
CA SER A 162 -11.73 21.09 -15.23
C SER A 162 -10.42 20.56 -15.81
N ALA A 163 -10.44 20.07 -17.05
CA ALA A 163 -9.24 19.60 -17.75
C ALA A 163 -8.23 20.73 -18.01
N LEU A 164 -8.71 21.93 -18.36
CA LEU A 164 -7.85 23.10 -18.59
C LEU A 164 -7.30 23.72 -17.31
N SER A 165 -8.05 23.66 -16.20
CA SER A 165 -7.67 24.29 -14.93
C SER A 165 -6.92 23.35 -13.97
N ASN A 166 -6.69 22.08 -14.36
CA ASN A 166 -6.15 21.03 -13.50
C ASN A 166 -6.88 20.89 -12.14
N THR A 167 -8.12 21.40 -12.04
CA THR A 167 -8.87 21.45 -10.79
C THR A 167 -10.02 20.46 -10.89
N CYS A 168 -9.85 19.28 -10.29
CA CYS A 168 -10.93 18.31 -10.16
C CYS A 168 -11.62 18.51 -8.79
N ALA A 169 -12.45 19.55 -8.68
CA ALA A 169 -13.15 19.88 -7.42
C ALA A 169 -13.95 18.70 -6.87
N MET A 170 -14.59 17.93 -7.76
CA MET A 170 -15.29 16.70 -7.39
C MET A 170 -14.33 15.62 -6.87
N GLY A 171 -13.18 15.43 -7.53
CA GLY A 171 -12.16 14.48 -7.08
C GLY A 171 -11.63 14.78 -5.68
N MET A 172 -11.39 16.07 -5.38
CA MET A 172 -10.99 16.53 -4.04
C MET A 172 -12.09 16.32 -2.98
N LEU A 173 -13.35 16.50 -3.36
CA LEU A 173 -14.49 16.30 -2.46
C LEU A 173 -14.69 14.81 -2.14
N LEU A 174 -14.61 13.96 -3.16
CA LEU A 174 -14.76 12.51 -3.02
C LEU A 174 -13.59 11.88 -2.25
N ALA A 175 -12.37 12.42 -2.38
CA ALA A 175 -11.21 11.98 -1.60
C ALA A 175 -11.39 12.14 -0.08
N LYS A 176 -12.27 13.03 0.36
CA LYS A 176 -12.56 13.25 1.79
C LYS A 176 -13.61 12.30 2.36
N LEU A 177 -14.31 11.54 1.51
CA LEU A 177 -15.36 10.62 1.96
C LEU A 177 -14.76 9.44 2.76
N PRO A 178 -15.48 8.91 3.77
CA PRO A 178 -14.96 7.86 4.66
C PRO A 178 -14.50 6.60 3.93
N TYR A 179 -15.21 6.21 2.86
CA TYR A 179 -14.89 5.03 2.05
C TYR A 179 -13.57 5.13 1.27
N ASN A 180 -13.04 6.34 1.09
CA ASN A 180 -11.79 6.62 0.37
C ASN A 180 -10.64 6.95 1.33
N ARG A 181 -10.88 6.93 2.64
CA ARG A 181 -9.82 6.97 3.64
C ARG A 181 -9.25 5.55 3.75
N GLY A 182 -7.93 5.42 3.73
CA GLY A 182 -7.29 4.14 4.03
C GLY A 182 -7.59 3.73 5.47
N PRO A 183 -7.43 2.45 5.81
CA PRO A 183 -7.59 1.98 7.18
C PRO A 183 -6.57 2.73 8.03
N GLU A 184 -7.03 3.35 9.11
CA GLU A 184 -6.14 3.85 10.13
C GLU A 184 -5.41 2.62 10.70
N CYS A 185 -4.08 2.64 10.68
CA CYS A 185 -3.30 1.63 11.35
C CYS A 185 -3.57 1.77 12.86
N VAL A 186 -4.24 0.78 13.44
CA VAL A 186 -4.45 0.73 14.88
C VAL A 186 -3.18 0.14 15.49
N ILE A 187 -2.20 1.02 15.74
CA ILE A 187 -0.88 0.66 16.28
C ILE A 187 -1.03 -0.17 17.57
N ASP A 188 -1.99 0.17 18.43
CA ASP A 188 -2.23 -0.53 19.69
C ASP A 188 -2.53 -2.03 19.52
N ASP A 189 -3.32 -2.40 18.50
CA ASP A 189 -3.65 -3.79 18.20
C ASP A 189 -2.42 -4.54 17.68
N VAL A 190 -1.58 -3.87 16.87
CA VAL A 190 -0.32 -4.43 16.36
C VAL A 190 0.67 -4.66 17.52
N LEU A 191 0.80 -3.68 18.41
CA LEU A 191 1.67 -3.79 19.58
C LEU A 191 1.18 -4.86 20.55
N ALA A 192 -0.13 -5.01 20.73
CA ALA A 192 -0.72 -6.09 21.55
C ALA A 192 -0.35 -7.48 21.00
N ASP A 193 -0.52 -7.71 19.70
CA ASP A 193 -0.16 -9.00 19.09
C ASP A 193 1.35 -9.27 19.09
N MET A 194 2.18 -8.22 19.01
CA MET A 194 3.64 -8.38 19.11
C MET A 194 4.12 -8.74 20.52
N ARG A 195 3.30 -8.53 21.56
CA ARG A 195 3.60 -8.91 22.95
C ARG A 195 3.37 -10.40 23.23
N ASP A 196 2.30 -11.00 22.68
CA ASP A 196 1.82 -12.37 22.98
C ASP A 196 2.50 -13.48 22.16
#